data_AF-A0A1H4JQY4-F1
#
_entry.id   AF-A0A1H4JQY4-F1
#
_cell.length_a   1.000
_cell.length_b   1.000
_cell.length_c   1.000
_cell.angle_alpha   90.00
_cell.angle_beta   90.00
_cell.angle_gamma   90.00
#
_symmetry.space_group_name_H-M   'P 1'
#
loop_
_entity.id
_entity.type
_entity.pdbx_description
1 polymer ?
#
loop_
_entity_poly.entity_id
_entity_poly.type
_entity_poly.pdbx_seq_one_letter_code
_entity_poly.pdbx_strand_id
1 'polypeptide(L)'
;MIPFYVYFFSKKKYEQNRSVYEEKECILRKEGLLIKSDSTSTDLKWSDLHKFKLTKEFLLFYFSKYQAITIPTRVFTQVQIRHVLKLAKVKVKNKISAIAVISVTFVILLAFLLIVGIIHFISRVRVMTLPTAIMTYSQNSYFVHMSLNRKNPLILLLGN
;
A
#
# COMPACT_ATOMS: atom_id res chain seq x y z
N MET A 1 35.61 15.76 24.53
CA MET A 1 34.99 15.43 25.84
C MET A 1 33.58 14.83 25.76
N ILE A 2 32.77 15.14 24.74
CA ILE A 2 31.39 14.65 24.59
C ILE A 2 31.22 13.10 24.65
N PRO A 3 32.09 12.25 24.07
CA PRO A 3 31.86 10.81 24.06
C PRO A 3 31.94 10.14 25.44
N PHE A 4 32.83 10.63 26.32
CA PHE A 4 32.97 10.08 27.66
C PHE A 4 31.74 10.36 28.52
N TYR A 5 31.20 11.57 28.45
CA TYR A 5 29.99 11.93 29.20
C TYR A 5 28.79 11.08 28.77
N VAL A 6 28.60 10.88 27.46
CA VAL A 6 27.54 10.01 26.92
C VAL A 6 27.69 8.57 27.42
N TYR A 7 28.91 8.05 27.46
CA TYR A 7 29.18 6.71 28.00
C TYR A 7 28.80 6.60 29.49
N PHE A 8 29.28 7.51 30.34
CA PHE A 8 28.99 7.48 31.78
C PHE A 8 27.49 7.66 32.09
N PHE A 9 26.81 8.56 31.37
CA PHE A 9 25.37 8.75 31.53
C PHE A 9 24.57 7.52 31.08
N SER A 10 24.96 6.92 29.96
CA SER A 10 24.28 5.72 29.43
C SER A 10 24.49 4.52 30.36
N LYS A 11 25.70 4.34 30.88
CA LYS A 11 26.02 3.30 31.86
C LYS A 11 25.19 3.46 33.14
N LYS A 12 25.15 4.67 33.70
CA LYS A 12 24.36 4.97 34.90
C LYS A 12 22.86 4.73 34.68
N LYS A 13 22.32 5.18 33.53
CA LYS A 13 20.92 4.91 33.17
C LYS A 13 20.63 3.42 32.97
N TYR A 14 21.57 2.66 32.42
CA TYR A 14 21.43 1.23 32.22
C TYR A 14 21.39 0.48 33.56
N GLU A 15 22.32 0.78 34.46
CA GLU A 15 22.39 0.19 35.81
C GLU A 15 21.15 0.54 36.65
N GLN A 16 20.59 1.75 36.47
CA GLN A 16 19.37 2.18 37.17
C GLN A 16 18.09 1.61 36.56
N ASN A 17 18.13 1.03 35.36
CA ASN A 17 16.93 0.54 34.70
C ASN A 17 16.55 -0.85 35.21
N ARG A 18 15.74 -0.87 36.27
CA ARG A 18 15.24 -2.08 36.92
C ARG A 18 14.64 -3.10 35.93
N SER A 19 13.98 -2.62 34.87
CA SER A 19 13.36 -3.45 33.83
C SER A 19 14.33 -4.36 33.03
N VAL A 20 15.63 -4.07 33.10
CA VAL A 20 16.70 -4.88 32.48
C VAL A 20 17.03 -6.10 33.34
N TYR A 21 16.97 -5.94 34.67
CA TYR A 21 17.34 -6.95 35.65
C TYR A 21 16.13 -7.74 36.18
N GLU A 22 14.92 -7.31 35.88
CA GLU A 22 13.70 -8.04 36.20
C GLU A 22 13.66 -9.39 35.49
N GLU A 23 13.32 -10.43 36.25
CA GLU A 23 13.06 -11.75 35.70
C GLU A 23 11.82 -11.67 34.81
N LYS A 24 11.94 -12.27 33.61
CA LYS A 24 10.87 -12.27 32.62
C LYS A 24 10.41 -13.70 32.40
N GLU A 25 9.19 -13.98 32.82
CA GLU A 25 8.52 -15.22 32.50
C GLU A 25 8.00 -15.17 31.07
N CYS A 26 8.39 -16.16 30.27
CA CYS A 26 8.01 -16.25 28.88
C CYS A 26 7.12 -17.48 28.68
N ILE A 27 5.82 -17.25 28.46
CA ILE A 27 4.82 -18.29 28.31
C ILE A 27 4.42 -18.40 26.84
N LEU A 28 4.78 -19.52 26.22
CA LEU A 28 4.38 -19.85 24.85
C LEU A 28 2.92 -20.33 24.82
N ARG A 29 2.09 -19.64 24.04
CA ARG A 29 0.68 -19.97 23.82
C ARG A 29 0.43 -20.33 22.36
N LYS A 30 -0.72 -20.97 22.08
CA LYS A 30 -1.15 -21.27 20.70
C LYS A 30 -1.35 -19.99 19.88
N GLU A 31 -1.78 -18.91 20.52
CA GLU A 31 -2.11 -17.63 19.89
C GLU A 31 -0.91 -16.70 19.73
N GLY A 32 0.06 -16.81 20.64
CA GLY A 32 1.17 -15.87 20.75
C GLY A 32 2.18 -16.21 21.84
N LEU A 33 2.92 -15.20 22.25
CA LEU A 33 3.90 -15.22 23.32
C LEU A 33 3.46 -14.23 24.40
N LEU A 34 3.25 -14.71 25.63
CA LEU A 34 3.01 -13.84 26.77
C LEU A 34 4.31 -13.66 27.53
N ILE A 35 4.78 -12.42 27.62
CA ILE A 35 5.93 -12.06 28.46
C ILE A 35 5.38 -11.37 29.70
N LYS A 36 5.67 -11.93 30.87
CA LYS A 36 5.39 -11.31 32.16
C LYS A 36 6.69 -10.94 32.83
N SER A 37 6.67 -9.80 33.48
CA SER A 37 7.70 -9.30 34.40
C SER A 37 6.97 -8.64 35.55
N ASP A 38 7.68 -8.34 36.63
CA ASP A 38 7.09 -7.68 37.80
C ASP A 38 6.43 -6.34 37.45
N SER A 39 7.02 -5.60 36.50
CA SER A 39 6.54 -4.27 36.10
C SER A 39 5.65 -4.28 34.86
N THR A 40 5.78 -5.26 33.97
CA THR A 40 5.09 -5.25 32.66
C THR A 40 4.57 -6.63 32.25
N SER A 41 3.40 -6.63 31.61
CA SER A 41 2.88 -7.80 30.90
C SER A 41 2.60 -7.44 29.45
N THR A 42 3.24 -8.16 28.53
CA THR A 42 3.14 -7.93 27.09
C THR A 42 2.63 -9.19 26.42
N ASP A 43 1.46 -9.10 25.81
CA ASP A 43 0.87 -10.18 25.02
C ASP A 43 1.16 -9.96 23.53
N LEU A 44 1.92 -10.88 22.92
CA LEU A 44 2.43 -10.76 21.56
C LEU A 44 1.83 -11.83 20.67
N LYS A 45 0.95 -11.44 19.76
CA LYS A 45 0.25 -12.38 18.90
C LYS A 45 1.12 -12.83 17.73
N TRP A 46 1.00 -14.09 17.32
CA TRP A 46 1.70 -14.60 16.15
C TRP A 46 1.32 -13.89 14.83
N SER A 47 0.16 -13.22 14.78
CA SER A 47 -0.26 -12.37 13.65
C SER A 47 0.63 -11.13 13.47
N ASP A 48 1.24 -10.66 14.55
CA ASP A 48 2.10 -9.48 14.56
C ASP A 48 3.56 -9.84 14.32
N LEU A 49 3.88 -11.13 14.34
CA LEU A 49 5.22 -11.63 14.04
C LEU A 49 5.60 -11.28 12.59
N HIS A 50 6.62 -10.45 12.45
CA HIS A 50 7.16 -10.02 11.17
C HIS A 50 8.12 -11.06 10.59
N LYS A 51 8.99 -11.61 11.43
CA LYS A 51 10.00 -12.59 11.04
C LYS A 51 10.39 -13.45 12.23
N PHE A 52 10.82 -14.68 11.98
CA PHE A 52 11.56 -15.45 12.96
C PHE A 52 12.87 -15.95 12.36
N LYS A 53 13.86 -16.21 13.22
CA LYS A 53 15.15 -16.79 12.81
C LYS A 53 15.61 -17.77 13.89
N LEU A 54 15.95 -18.98 13.47
CA LEU A 54 16.62 -19.95 14.32
C LEU A 54 18.13 -19.84 14.09
N THR A 55 18.87 -19.61 15.17
CA THR A 55 20.34 -19.71 15.25
C THR A 55 20.67 -20.94 16.09
N LYS A 56 21.94 -21.39 16.08
CA LYS A 56 22.41 -22.52 16.91
C LYS A 56 22.00 -22.39 18.38
N GLU A 57 22.13 -21.18 18.95
CA GLU A 57 21.92 -20.93 20.39
C GLU A 57 20.62 -20.19 20.72
N PHE A 58 19.99 -19.55 19.73
CA PHE A 58 18.87 -18.65 19.98
C PHE A 58 17.76 -18.81 18.96
N LEU A 59 16.52 -18.71 19.46
CA LEU A 59 15.32 -18.52 18.68
C LEU A 59 14.92 -17.04 18.76
N LEU A 60 14.91 -16.38 17.60
CA LEU A 60 14.70 -14.94 17.48
C LEU A 60 13.30 -14.70 16.89
N PHE A 61 12.45 -13.98 17.62
CA PHE A 61 11.12 -13.55 17.17
C PHE A 61 11.10 -12.05 16.96
N TYR A 62 10.93 -11.61 15.72
CA TYR A 62 10.85 -10.20 15.36
C TYR A 62 9.38 -9.81 15.23
N PHE A 63 8.85 -9.10 16.22
CA PHE A 63 7.49 -8.52 16.17
C PHE A 63 7.50 -7.11 15.54
N SER A 64 8.67 -6.47 15.47
CA SER A 64 8.88 -5.25 14.69
C SER A 64 10.23 -5.31 13.95
N LYS A 65 10.50 -4.31 13.11
CA LYS A 65 11.78 -4.20 12.37
C LYS A 65 12.98 -4.01 13.30
N TYR A 66 12.76 -3.45 14.49
CA TYR A 66 13.83 -3.02 15.41
C TYR A 66 13.84 -3.76 16.74
N GLN A 67 12.88 -4.66 16.98
CA GLN A 67 12.78 -5.40 18.24
C GLN A 67 12.69 -6.90 17.96
N ALA A 68 13.55 -7.65 18.64
CA ALA A 68 13.59 -9.09 18.62
C ALA A 68 13.53 -9.62 20.04
N ILE A 69 12.66 -10.62 20.25
CA ILE A 69 12.68 -11.42 21.47
C ILE A 69 13.59 -12.60 21.22
N THR A 70 14.58 -12.73 22.09
CA THR A 70 15.59 -13.77 22.04
C THR A 70 15.28 -14.81 23.10
N ILE A 71 15.08 -16.05 22.69
CA ILE A 71 14.89 -17.17 23.62
C ILE A 71 16.02 -18.18 23.38
N PRO A 72 16.79 -18.56 24.41
CA PRO A 72 17.85 -19.56 24.25
C PRO A 72 17.27 -20.91 23.81
N THR A 73 17.87 -21.54 22.80
CA THR A 73 17.42 -22.84 22.27
C THR A 73 17.53 -23.96 23.30
N ARG A 74 18.47 -23.83 24.26
CA ARG A 74 18.66 -24.78 25.38
C ARG A 74 17.42 -24.98 26.26
N VAL A 75 16.47 -24.04 26.25
CA VAL A 75 15.24 -24.13 27.06
C VAL A 75 14.21 -25.06 26.40
N PHE A 76 14.38 -25.40 25.12
CA PHE A 76 13.43 -26.21 24.37
C PHE A 76 14.02 -27.52 23.90
N THR A 77 13.18 -28.55 23.86
CA THR A 77 13.49 -29.78 23.12
C THR A 77 13.35 -29.55 21.61
N GLN A 78 14.05 -30.34 20.81
CA GLN A 78 13.97 -30.27 19.34
C GLN A 78 12.54 -30.45 18.79
N VAL A 79 11.70 -31.20 19.50
CA VAL A 79 10.28 -31.37 19.16
C VAL A 79 9.50 -30.07 19.40
N GLN A 80 9.72 -29.42 20.54
CA GLN A 80 9.10 -28.14 20.88
C GLN A 80 9.53 -27.04 19.90
N ILE A 81 10.81 -26.97 19.55
CA ILE A 81 11.32 -26.00 18.56
C ILE A 81 10.58 -26.18 17.24
N ARG A 82 10.48 -27.41 16.73
CA ARG A 82 9.75 -27.70 15.48
C ARG A 82 8.27 -27.29 15.57
N HIS A 83 7.63 -27.55 16.70
CA HIS A 83 6.23 -27.18 16.93
C HIS A 83 6.04 -25.66 16.92
N VAL A 84 6.87 -24.91 17.64
CA VAL A 84 6.82 -23.44 17.70
C VAL A 84 7.09 -22.83 16.33
N LEU A 85 8.07 -23.35 15.59
CA LEU A 85 8.35 -22.91 14.22
C LEU A 85 7.17 -23.17 13.28
N LYS A 86 6.46 -24.28 13.44
CA LYS A 86 5.26 -24.58 12.65
C LYS A 86 4.14 -23.58 12.94
N LEU A 87 3.89 -23.28 14.22
CA LEU A 87 2.88 -22.29 14.64
C LEU A 87 3.22 -20.89 14.10
N ALA A 88 4.48 -20.47 14.19
CA ALA A 88 4.95 -19.18 13.69
C ALA A 88 4.82 -19.08 12.16
N LYS A 89 5.21 -20.11 11.40
CA LYS A 89 5.17 -20.11 9.93
C LYS A 89 3.77 -19.94 9.35
N VAL A 90 2.78 -20.65 9.90
CA VAL A 90 1.39 -20.63 9.37
C VAL A 90 0.81 -19.22 9.42
N LYS A 91 1.14 -18.44 10.46
CA LYS A 91 0.55 -17.12 10.68
C LYS A 91 1.30 -15.97 10.00
N VAL A 92 2.62 -16.08 9.80
CA VAL A 92 3.39 -15.08 9.04
C VAL A 92 2.98 -15.02 7.56
N LYS A 93 2.61 -16.17 6.97
CA LYS A 93 2.24 -16.25 5.55
C LYS A 93 0.91 -15.55 5.21
N ASN A 94 0.03 -15.37 6.20
CA ASN A 94 -1.32 -14.82 5.99
C ASN A 94 -1.39 -13.29 6.13
N LYS A 95 -0.27 -12.61 6.37
CA LYS A 95 -0.26 -11.14 6.40
C LYS A 95 -0.28 -10.63 4.96
N ILE A 96 -1.49 -10.52 4.39
CA ILE A 96 -1.74 -9.75 3.16
C ILE A 96 -1.09 -8.40 3.39
N SER A 97 -0.03 -8.11 2.64
CA SER A 97 0.77 -6.92 2.90
C SER A 97 -0.13 -5.71 2.70
N ALA A 98 -0.14 -4.77 3.64
CA ALA A 98 -0.84 -3.49 3.46
C ALA A 98 -0.39 -2.82 2.14
N ILE A 99 0.82 -3.13 1.68
CA ILE A 99 1.37 -2.77 0.37
C ILE A 99 0.52 -3.31 -0.79
N ALA A 100 0.02 -4.56 -0.71
CA ALA A 100 -0.87 -5.12 -1.73
C ALA A 100 -2.20 -4.34 -1.78
N VAL A 101 -2.76 -3.98 -0.62
CA VAL A 101 -4.00 -3.17 -0.56
C VAL A 101 -3.77 -1.79 -1.18
N ILE A 102 -2.68 -1.11 -0.81
CA ILE A 102 -2.31 0.20 -1.39
C ILE A 102 -2.08 0.10 -2.89
N SER A 103 -1.44 -0.96 -3.37
CA SER A 103 -1.19 -1.21 -4.79
C SER A 103 -2.49 -1.39 -5.57
N VAL A 104 -3.45 -2.15 -5.04
CA VAL A 104 -4.77 -2.33 -5.68
C VAL A 104 -5.51 -1.00 -5.75
N THR A 105 -5.54 -0.23 -4.66
CA THR A 105 -6.18 1.09 -4.64
C THR A 105 -5.56 2.04 -5.66
N PHE A 106 -4.23 2.05 -5.79
CA PHE A 106 -3.53 2.89 -6.77
C PHE A 106 -3.90 2.53 -8.22
N VAL A 107 -3.98 1.23 -8.55
CA VAL A 107 -4.35 0.77 -9.90
C VAL A 107 -5.78 1.20 -10.26
N ILE A 108 -6.71 1.10 -9.31
CA ILE A 108 -8.11 1.55 -9.51
C ILE A 108 -8.16 3.06 -9.77
N LEU A 109 -7.39 3.84 -9.00
CA LEU A 109 -7.34 5.31 -9.13
C LEU A 109 -6.72 5.74 -10.46
N LEU A 110 -5.68 5.04 -10.91
CA LEU A 110 -5.05 5.26 -12.23
C LEU A 110 -6.04 4.95 -13.37
N ALA A 111 -6.75 3.83 -13.29
CA ALA A 111 -7.76 3.45 -14.28
C ALA A 111 -8.88 4.49 -14.37
N PHE A 112 -9.35 4.99 -13.23
CA PHE A 112 -10.35 6.07 -13.19
C PHE A 112 -9.86 7.35 -13.87
N LEU A 113 -8.63 7.79 -13.60
CA LEU A 113 -8.05 8.98 -14.23
C LEU A 113 -7.92 8.82 -15.76
N LEU A 114 -7.53 7.64 -16.24
CA LEU A 114 -7.46 7.36 -17.67
C LEU A 114 -8.84 7.45 -18.34
N ILE A 115 -9.87 6.89 -17.72
CA ILE A 115 -11.25 6.95 -18.24
C ILE A 115 -11.73 8.40 -18.34
N VAL A 116 -11.54 9.20 -17.28
CA VAL A 116 -11.91 10.62 -17.28
C VAL A 116 -11.14 11.39 -18.35
N GLY A 117 -9.84 11.12 -18.52
CA GLY A 117 -9.01 11.72 -19.56
C GLY A 117 -9.51 11.41 -20.97
N ILE A 118 -9.89 10.16 -21.24
CA ILE A 118 -10.46 9.74 -22.53
C ILE A 118 -11.79 10.44 -22.80
N ILE A 119 -12.69 10.49 -21.81
CA ILE A 119 -13.98 11.18 -21.94
C ILE A 119 -13.78 12.66 -22.27
N HIS A 120 -12.86 13.32 -21.57
CA HIS A 120 -12.55 14.73 -21.80
C HIS A 120 -11.93 14.97 -23.18
N PHE A 121 -11.04 14.08 -23.62
CA PHE A 121 -10.45 14.12 -24.96
C PHE A 121 -11.52 14.00 -26.06
N ILE A 122 -12.39 13.00 -25.97
CA ILE A 122 -13.49 12.80 -26.94
C ILE A 122 -14.43 14.01 -26.95
N SER A 123 -14.77 14.54 -25.77
CA SER A 123 -15.62 15.73 -25.64
C SER A 123 -14.99 16.94 -26.34
N ARG A 124 -13.69 17.17 -26.14
CA ARG A 124 -12.96 18.26 -26.79
C ARG A 124 -12.93 18.12 -28.32
N VAL A 125 -12.69 16.90 -28.82
CA VAL A 125 -12.68 16.63 -30.27
C VAL A 125 -14.06 16.91 -30.88
N ARG A 126 -15.16 16.48 -30.24
CA ARG A 126 -16.52 16.78 -30.73
C ARG A 126 -16.83 18.26 -30.78
N VAL A 127 -16.39 19.03 -29.78
CA VAL A 127 -16.61 20.49 -29.76
C VAL A 127 -15.89 21.18 -30.91
N MET A 128 -14.74 20.65 -31.37
CA MET A 128 -14.01 21.21 -32.51
C MET A 128 -14.63 20.84 -33.87
N THR A 129 -15.30 19.70 -34.00
CA THR A 129 -15.90 19.24 -35.28
C THR A 129 -17.29 19.80 -35.56
N LEU A 130 -18.05 20.21 -34.53
CA LEU A 130 -19.35 20.85 -34.73
C LEU A 130 -19.29 22.16 -35.56
N PRO A 131 -18.44 23.15 -35.24
CA PRO A 131 -18.43 24.42 -35.95
C PRO A 131 -17.94 24.28 -37.40
N THR A 132 -17.05 23.34 -37.71
CA THR A 132 -16.57 23.11 -39.08
C THR A 132 -17.65 22.48 -39.96
N ALA A 133 -18.47 21.57 -39.42
CA ALA A 133 -19.63 21.03 -40.12
C ALA A 133 -20.71 22.09 -40.38
N ILE A 134 -20.95 22.99 -39.41
CA ILE A 134 -21.90 24.10 -39.58
C ILE A 134 -21.39 25.10 -40.63
N MET A 135 -20.09 25.43 -40.62
CA MET A 135 -19.51 26.33 -41.63
C MET A 135 -19.54 25.75 -43.04
N THR A 136 -19.27 24.45 -43.23
CA THR A 136 -19.36 23.80 -44.55
C THR A 136 -20.80 23.72 -45.05
N TYR A 137 -21.77 23.41 -44.17
CA TYR A 137 -23.19 23.45 -44.53
C TYR A 137 -23.67 24.85 -44.91
N SER A 138 -23.25 25.87 -44.14
CA SER A 138 -23.49 27.28 -44.44
C SER A 138 -22.92 27.66 -45.80
N GLN A 139 -21.63 27.41 -46.06
CA GLN A 139 -20.99 27.77 -47.33
C GLN A 139 -21.66 27.10 -48.55
N ASN A 140 -22.00 25.81 -48.46
CA ASN A 140 -22.70 25.14 -49.55
C ASN A 140 -24.11 25.70 -49.80
N SER A 141 -24.81 26.14 -48.75
CA SER A 141 -26.15 26.74 -48.87
C SER A 141 -26.13 28.11 -49.54
N TYR A 142 -25.07 28.91 -49.32
CA TYR A 142 -24.91 30.20 -50.00
C TYR A 142 -24.47 30.06 -51.47
N PHE A 143 -23.71 29.02 -51.83
CA PHE A 143 -23.31 28.77 -53.22
C PHE A 143 -24.47 28.31 -54.11
N VAL A 144 -25.50 27.68 -53.56
CA VAL A 144 -26.69 27.23 -54.34
C VAL A 144 -27.56 28.41 -54.82
N HIS A 145 -27.42 29.62 -54.25
CA HIS A 145 -28.24 30.77 -54.64
C HIS A 145 -27.60 31.78 -55.62
N MET A 146 -26.37 31.57 -56.10
CA MET A 146 -25.72 32.50 -57.05
C MET A 146 -25.28 31.85 -58.36
N SER A 147 -26.18 31.09 -58.98
CA SER A 147 -26.12 30.84 -60.43
C SER A 147 -27.17 31.70 -61.12
N LEU A 148 -26.86 32.99 -61.29
CA LEU A 148 -27.68 33.90 -62.08
C LEU A 148 -27.30 33.71 -63.54
N ASN A 149 -27.95 32.73 -64.18
CA ASN A 149 -27.88 32.52 -65.61
C ASN A 149 -28.49 33.76 -66.31
N ARG A 150 -27.62 34.61 -66.89
CA ARG A 150 -27.98 35.87 -67.54
C ARG A 150 -28.84 35.73 -68.81
N LYS A 151 -29.23 34.52 -69.21
CA LYS A 151 -29.99 34.28 -70.45
C LYS A 151 -31.41 33.74 -70.29
N ASN A 152 -31.91 33.50 -69.08
CA ASN A 152 -33.31 33.09 -68.89
C ASN A 152 -33.91 33.71 -67.63
N PRO A 153 -35.01 34.47 -67.73
CA PRO A 153 -35.76 34.88 -66.55
C PRO A 153 -36.51 33.68 -65.96
N LEU A 154 -36.22 33.40 -64.69
CA LEU A 154 -37.09 32.80 -63.67
C LEU A 154 -37.85 31.52 -64.07
N ILE A 155 -37.32 30.36 -63.66
CA ILE A 155 -38.15 29.22 -63.26
C ILE A 155 -37.79 28.90 -61.81
N LEU A 156 -38.71 29.25 -60.91
CA LEU A 156 -38.69 28.88 -59.50
C LEU A 156 -39.13 27.42 -59.40
N LEU A 157 -38.18 26.49 -59.30
CA LEU A 157 -38.50 25.11 -58.91
C LEU A 157 -38.42 25.02 -57.38
N LEU A 158 -39.59 25.06 -56.74
CA LEU A 158 -39.78 24.60 -55.37
C LEU A 158 -39.65 23.07 -55.39
N GLY A 159 -38.58 22.56 -54.78
CA GLY A 159 -38.45 21.14 -54.46
C GLY A 159 -39.12 20.85 -53.12
N ASN A 160 -39.95 19.80 -53.10
CA ASN A 160 -40.51 19.19 -51.88
C ASN A 160 -39.43 18.59 -50.98
#